data_AF-A0A962QAA7-F1
#
_entry.id   AF-A0A962QAA7-F1
#
_cell.length_a   1.000
_cell.length_b   1.000
_cell.length_c   1.000
_cell.angle_alpha   90.00
_cell.angle_beta   90.00
_cell.angle_gamma   90.00
#
_symmetry.space_group_name_H-M   'P 1'
#
loop_
_entity.id
_entity.type
_entity.pdbx_description
1 polymer ?
#
loop_
_entity_poly.entity_id
_entity_poly.type
_entity_poly.pdbx_seq_one_letter_code
_entity_poly.pdbx_strand_id
1 'polypeptide(L)'
;MRIIRPITITPDDLGSDVLTDSNVTEADYSEYNSGTTYATGNRVILTDTGYHRIYESLADGNSNNYPPDNTDKWLDVSATNRWKMFDGVTSNVTSNSTSIEVDLTPAEVVNAVALFNLSAESVDIVMDDPTDGEVYNQSFDLTDNSAVIDWYAYFFEPIMRKTDLAVFDLPAYSTAVITITITQTGGTAECGQLVLGVTNPHAGL
;
A
#
# COMPACT_ATOMS: atom_id res chain seq x y z
N MET A 1 -8.18 21.47 11.74
CA MET A 1 -8.23 20.03 11.43
C MET A 1 -8.24 19.91 9.91
N ARG A 2 -7.29 19.18 9.32
CA ARG A 2 -7.26 18.92 7.87
C ARG A 2 -7.76 17.49 7.66
N ILE A 3 -8.66 17.30 6.70
CA ILE A 3 -9.26 16.00 6.36
C ILE A 3 -8.87 15.71 4.91
N ILE A 4 -8.33 14.52 4.68
CA ILE A 4 -8.16 13.96 3.34
C ILE A 4 -9.48 13.28 2.99
N ARG A 5 -10.08 13.66 1.86
CA ARG A 5 -11.17 12.92 1.24
C ARG A 5 -10.50 11.85 0.38
N PRO A 6 -10.51 10.57 0.80
CA PRO A 6 -9.77 9.53 0.11
C PRO A 6 -10.34 9.29 -1.28
N ILE A 7 -9.45 9.01 -2.23
CA ILE A 7 -9.81 8.34 -3.47
C ILE A 7 -9.67 6.84 -3.27
N THR A 8 -10.43 6.07 -4.03
CA THR A 8 -10.39 4.62 -3.93
C THR A 8 -9.22 4.10 -4.76
N ILE A 9 -8.26 3.44 -4.12
CA ILE A 9 -7.22 2.65 -4.77
C ILE A 9 -7.69 1.21 -4.74
N THR A 10 -8.45 0.81 -5.74
CA THR A 10 -8.87 -0.58 -5.92
C THR A 10 -8.26 -1.11 -7.21
N PRO A 11 -7.93 -2.41 -7.27
CA PRO A 11 -7.78 -3.06 -8.56
C PRO A 11 -9.14 -3.00 -9.25
N ASP A 12 -9.22 -2.31 -10.38
CA ASP A 12 -10.49 -2.06 -11.06
C ASP A 12 -10.66 -3.00 -12.26
N ASP A 13 -11.75 -3.76 -12.29
CA ASP A 13 -12.17 -4.56 -13.44
C ASP A 13 -12.51 -3.70 -14.67
N LEU A 14 -12.71 -2.39 -14.49
CA LEU A 14 -13.21 -1.45 -15.49
C LEU A 14 -12.15 -0.44 -15.99
N GLY A 15 -10.86 -0.64 -15.65
CA GLY A 15 -9.73 -0.09 -16.40
C GLY A 15 -9.15 1.24 -15.91
N SER A 16 -9.40 1.67 -14.67
CA SER A 16 -8.56 2.69 -14.02
C SER A 16 -7.81 2.11 -12.83
N ASP A 17 -6.74 1.35 -13.11
CA ASP A 17 -5.81 0.93 -12.07
C ASP A 17 -5.03 2.16 -11.59
N VAL A 18 -5.37 2.64 -10.40
CA VAL A 18 -4.61 3.71 -9.75
C VAL A 18 -3.20 3.23 -9.43
N LEU A 19 -3.03 1.96 -9.03
CA LEU A 19 -1.71 1.35 -8.87
C LEU A 19 -1.19 0.86 -10.22
N THR A 20 -0.22 1.58 -10.78
CA THR A 20 0.32 1.29 -12.12
C THR A 20 1.63 0.51 -12.11
N ASP A 21 2.42 0.61 -11.03
CA ASP A 21 3.59 -0.25 -10.82
C ASP A 21 3.82 -0.53 -9.34
N SER A 22 4.47 -1.66 -9.05
CA SER A 22 4.93 -2.00 -7.71
C SER A 22 6.08 -3.00 -7.72
N ASN A 23 7.11 -2.72 -6.91
CA ASN A 23 8.20 -3.66 -6.68
C ASN A 23 7.82 -4.84 -5.75
N VAL A 24 6.67 -4.77 -5.08
CA VAL A 24 6.20 -5.83 -4.17
C VAL A 24 5.55 -6.91 -5.00
N THR A 25 5.93 -8.17 -4.83
CA THR A 25 5.32 -9.28 -5.58
C THR A 25 4.11 -9.84 -4.87
N GLU A 26 3.19 -10.43 -5.64
CA GLU A 26 2.06 -11.20 -5.14
C GLU A 26 2.41 -12.69 -5.22
N ALA A 27 3.00 -13.21 -4.15
CA ALA A 27 3.48 -14.59 -4.07
C ALA A 27 3.15 -15.24 -2.72
N ASP A 28 2.09 -14.76 -2.05
CA ASP A 28 1.65 -15.24 -0.73
C ASP A 28 1.34 -16.75 -0.74
N TYR A 29 0.70 -17.22 -1.82
CA TYR A 29 0.38 -18.63 -2.09
C TYR A 29 0.43 -18.91 -3.59
N SER A 30 0.19 -20.15 -4.00
CA SER A 30 0.03 -20.47 -5.43
C SER A 30 -1.26 -19.90 -5.99
N GLU A 31 -1.23 -19.45 -7.25
CA GLU A 31 -2.42 -19.03 -7.99
C GLU A 31 -3.47 -20.15 -8.02
N TYR A 32 -4.74 -19.77 -7.96
CA TYR A 32 -5.83 -20.72 -8.15
C TYR A 32 -5.70 -21.44 -9.51
N ASN A 33 -5.98 -22.74 -9.50
CA ASN A 33 -5.96 -23.56 -10.69
C ASN A 33 -7.17 -24.52 -10.68
N SER A 34 -8.01 -24.41 -11.71
CA SER A 34 -9.22 -25.23 -11.85
C SER A 34 -8.96 -26.74 -11.97
N GLY A 35 -7.77 -27.12 -12.45
CA GLY A 35 -7.33 -28.51 -12.55
C GLY A 35 -6.81 -29.11 -11.23
N THR A 36 -6.66 -28.29 -10.18
CA THR A 36 -6.19 -28.74 -8.87
C THR A 36 -7.38 -29.14 -7.98
N THR A 37 -7.13 -30.10 -7.09
CA THR A 37 -8.05 -30.44 -6.00
C THR A 37 -7.43 -29.97 -4.70
N TYR A 38 -8.16 -29.13 -3.96
CA TYR A 38 -7.72 -28.53 -2.71
C TYR A 38 -8.34 -29.25 -1.50
N ALA A 39 -7.55 -29.43 -0.46
CA ALA A 39 -8.04 -29.86 0.85
C ALA A 39 -8.53 -28.66 1.68
N THR A 40 -9.29 -28.90 2.74
CA THR A 40 -9.67 -27.85 3.70
C THR A 40 -8.42 -27.17 4.27
N GLY A 41 -8.45 -25.85 4.39
CA GLY A 41 -7.34 -25.02 4.87
C GLY A 41 -6.25 -24.76 3.82
N ASN A 42 -6.32 -25.34 2.61
CA ASN A 42 -5.42 -24.94 1.53
C ASN A 42 -5.71 -23.52 1.10
N ARG A 43 -4.65 -22.75 0.84
CA ARG A 43 -4.75 -21.36 0.40
C ARG A 43 -4.27 -21.18 -1.02
N VAL A 44 -4.95 -20.29 -1.72
CA VAL A 44 -4.60 -19.83 -3.07
C VAL A 44 -4.66 -18.31 -3.09
N ILE A 45 -3.95 -17.72 -4.05
CA ILE A 45 -4.17 -16.32 -4.43
C ILE A 45 -4.99 -16.25 -5.70
N LEU A 46 -5.72 -15.15 -5.83
CA LEU A 46 -6.11 -14.60 -7.12
C LEU A 46 -5.27 -13.35 -7.35
N THR A 47 -4.79 -13.19 -8.58
CA THR A 47 -4.06 -12.00 -9.04
C THR A 47 -4.63 -11.43 -10.34
N ASP A 48 -5.77 -11.96 -10.80
CA ASP A 48 -6.53 -11.40 -11.89
C ASP A 48 -7.02 -9.99 -11.54
N THR A 49 -7.24 -9.15 -12.55
CA THR A 49 -7.86 -7.83 -12.38
C THR A 49 -9.13 -7.95 -11.53
N GLY A 50 -9.30 -7.01 -10.59
CA GLY A 50 -10.40 -6.99 -9.60
C GLY A 50 -10.26 -7.96 -8.42
N TYR A 51 -9.36 -8.94 -8.50
CA TYR A 51 -9.25 -10.01 -7.51
C TYR A 51 -7.80 -10.19 -7.06
N HIS A 52 -7.30 -9.27 -6.22
CA HIS A 52 -6.00 -9.39 -5.54
C HIS A 52 -6.19 -9.88 -4.09
N ARG A 53 -6.62 -11.14 -3.97
CA ARG A 53 -7.14 -11.71 -2.71
C ARG A 53 -6.55 -13.09 -2.42
N ILE A 54 -6.42 -13.41 -1.14
CA ILE A 54 -6.08 -14.73 -0.63
C ILE A 54 -7.37 -15.45 -0.24
N TYR A 55 -7.56 -16.68 -0.73
CA TYR A 55 -8.68 -17.53 -0.36
C TYR A 55 -8.23 -18.79 0.35
N GLU A 56 -9.02 -19.27 1.30
CA GLU A 56 -8.82 -20.53 2.01
C GLU A 56 -9.97 -21.51 1.69
N SER A 57 -9.63 -22.74 1.28
CA SER A 57 -10.63 -23.77 0.99
C SER A 57 -11.31 -24.22 2.28
N LEU A 58 -12.64 -24.25 2.28
CA LEU A 58 -13.50 -24.67 3.39
C LEU A 58 -13.92 -26.14 3.30
N ALA A 59 -13.52 -26.85 2.24
CA ALA A 59 -13.92 -28.22 1.99
C ALA A 59 -12.76 -29.08 1.49
N ASP A 60 -12.79 -30.36 1.86
CA ASP A 60 -11.92 -31.38 1.28
C ASP A 60 -12.41 -31.77 -0.11
N GLY A 61 -11.48 -32.00 -1.03
CA GLY A 61 -11.82 -32.36 -2.41
C GLY A 61 -12.38 -31.18 -3.20
N ASN A 62 -12.11 -29.95 -2.78
CA ASN A 62 -12.57 -28.75 -3.47
C ASN A 62 -11.83 -28.62 -4.82
N SER A 63 -12.50 -28.97 -5.91
CA SER A 63 -11.91 -28.93 -7.26
C SER A 63 -12.85 -28.19 -8.23
N ASN A 64 -12.25 -27.45 -9.16
CA ASN A 64 -12.96 -26.67 -10.19
C ASN A 64 -14.06 -25.73 -9.64
N ASN A 65 -13.91 -25.25 -8.40
CA ASN A 65 -14.77 -24.21 -7.83
C ASN A 65 -13.94 -22.93 -7.77
N TYR A 66 -14.25 -21.95 -8.61
CA TYR A 66 -13.56 -20.66 -8.63
C TYR A 66 -13.88 -19.87 -7.35
N PRO A 67 -12.89 -19.33 -6.61
CA PRO A 67 -13.12 -18.79 -5.28
C PRO A 67 -14.21 -17.70 -5.15
N PRO A 68 -14.23 -16.65 -5.99
CA PRO A 68 -15.19 -15.56 -5.88
C PRO A 68 -16.64 -16.01 -6.08
N ASP A 69 -16.85 -17.04 -6.91
CA ASP A 69 -18.19 -17.55 -7.26
C ASP A 69 -18.70 -18.61 -6.27
N ASN A 70 -17.83 -19.14 -5.40
CA ASN A 70 -18.11 -20.30 -4.55
C ASN A 70 -17.80 -19.99 -3.08
N THR A 71 -18.48 -18.99 -2.52
CA THR A 71 -18.25 -18.48 -1.15
C THR A 71 -18.60 -19.47 -0.04
N ASP A 72 -19.31 -20.56 -0.36
CA ASP A 72 -19.57 -21.68 0.56
C ASP A 72 -18.37 -22.65 0.66
N LYS A 73 -17.48 -22.62 -0.33
CA LYS A 73 -16.28 -23.48 -0.43
C LYS A 73 -14.97 -22.73 -0.23
N TRP A 74 -15.00 -21.41 -0.33
CA TRP A 74 -13.83 -20.55 -0.18
C TRP A 74 -14.12 -19.42 0.78
N LEU A 75 -13.25 -19.25 1.76
CA LEU A 75 -13.21 -18.08 2.63
C LEU A 75 -12.26 -17.05 2.04
N ASP A 76 -12.75 -15.82 1.81
CA ASP A 76 -11.87 -14.68 1.54
C ASP A 76 -11.13 -14.30 2.84
N VAL A 77 -9.80 -14.43 2.83
CA VAL A 77 -8.95 -14.25 4.01
C VAL A 77 -8.46 -12.81 4.13
N SER A 78 -7.86 -12.28 3.06
CA SER A 78 -7.26 -10.94 3.04
C SER A 78 -6.87 -10.54 1.62
N ALA A 79 -6.42 -9.29 1.43
CA ALA A 79 -5.67 -8.92 0.25
C ALA A 79 -4.32 -9.68 0.16
N THR A 80 -3.76 -9.81 -1.04
CA THR A 80 -2.38 -10.24 -1.27
C THR A 80 -1.38 -9.23 -0.69
N ASN A 81 -0.13 -9.64 -0.46
CA ASN A 81 0.88 -8.81 0.21
C ASN A 81 0.98 -7.39 -0.35
N ARG A 82 1.08 -7.25 -1.67
CA ARG A 82 1.14 -5.95 -2.39
C ARG A 82 -0.04 -5.03 -2.07
N TRP A 83 -1.23 -5.59 -1.92
CA TRP A 83 -2.48 -4.84 -1.85
C TRP A 83 -2.97 -4.55 -0.44
N LYS A 84 -2.32 -5.11 0.59
CA LYS A 84 -2.70 -4.88 2.00
C LYS A 84 -2.70 -3.40 2.37
N MET A 85 -1.77 -2.60 1.84
CA MET A 85 -1.74 -1.17 2.15
C MET A 85 -2.89 -0.36 1.55
N PHE A 86 -3.72 -0.97 0.69
CA PHE A 86 -4.89 -0.34 0.08
C PHE A 86 -6.22 -0.91 0.58
N ASP A 87 -6.20 -1.90 1.47
CA ASP A 87 -7.41 -2.64 1.89
C ASP A 87 -8.26 -1.92 2.97
N GLY A 88 -7.79 -0.75 3.44
CA GLY A 88 -8.46 0.04 4.47
C GLY A 88 -8.22 -0.42 5.90
N VAL A 89 -7.34 -1.40 6.13
CA VAL A 89 -7.03 -2.00 7.42
C VAL A 89 -5.56 -1.75 7.79
N THR A 90 -5.31 -0.76 8.66
CA THR A 90 -3.94 -0.36 9.04
C THR A 90 -3.09 -1.46 9.68
N SER A 91 -3.72 -2.50 10.26
CA SER A 91 -3.00 -3.63 10.84
C SER A 91 -2.52 -4.66 9.81
N ASN A 92 -3.07 -4.64 8.59
CA ASN A 92 -2.60 -5.49 7.50
C ASN A 92 -1.46 -4.78 6.79
N VAL A 93 -0.26 -5.36 6.80
CA VAL A 93 0.92 -4.70 6.24
C VAL A 93 1.30 -5.28 4.89
N THR A 94 1.53 -4.40 3.92
CA THR A 94 2.37 -4.68 2.76
C THR A 94 3.80 -4.70 3.25
N SER A 95 4.55 -5.76 2.94
CA SER A 95 5.94 -5.89 3.36
C SER A 95 6.85 -6.25 2.19
N ASN A 96 8.04 -5.66 2.14
CA ASN A 96 9.05 -6.00 1.15
C ASN A 96 10.46 -5.81 1.70
N SER A 97 11.41 -6.59 1.20
CA SER A 97 12.81 -6.45 1.64
C SER A 97 13.37 -5.11 1.16
N THR A 98 14.04 -4.38 2.05
CA THR A 98 14.73 -3.10 1.80
C THR A 98 13.88 -1.91 1.40
N SER A 99 12.89 -2.07 0.50
CA SER A 99 11.99 -0.98 0.12
C SER A 99 10.67 -1.48 -0.45
N ILE A 100 9.62 -0.68 -0.25
CA ILE A 100 8.36 -0.74 -1.01
C ILE A 100 8.35 0.45 -1.96
N GLU A 101 8.15 0.19 -3.24
CA GLU A 101 8.04 1.21 -4.28
C GLU A 101 6.74 0.98 -5.03
N VAL A 102 5.95 2.04 -5.18
CA VAL A 102 4.70 2.04 -5.94
C VAL A 102 4.55 3.29 -6.77
N ASP A 103 4.04 3.10 -7.99
CA ASP A 103 3.61 4.18 -8.87
C ASP A 103 2.09 4.25 -8.86
N LEU A 104 1.57 5.43 -8.54
CA LEU A 104 0.15 5.71 -8.47
C LEU A 104 -0.23 6.72 -9.55
N THR A 105 -1.18 6.38 -10.41
CA THR A 105 -1.74 7.26 -11.45
C THR A 105 -3.24 7.46 -11.20
N PRO A 106 -3.64 8.43 -10.36
CA PRO A 106 -5.02 8.60 -9.94
C PRO A 106 -6.04 8.92 -11.05
N ALA A 107 -5.59 9.45 -12.19
CA ALA A 107 -6.42 10.03 -13.26
C ALA A 107 -7.39 11.14 -12.79
N GLU A 108 -7.19 11.65 -11.57
CA GLU A 108 -7.90 12.77 -10.98
C GLU A 108 -6.94 13.60 -10.11
N VAL A 109 -7.34 14.82 -9.75
CA VAL A 109 -6.49 15.68 -8.92
C VAL A 109 -6.43 15.12 -7.50
N VAL A 110 -5.22 14.83 -7.02
CA VAL A 110 -4.91 14.59 -5.62
C VAL A 110 -3.92 15.63 -5.12
N ASN A 111 -4.04 16.03 -3.86
CA ASN A 111 -3.14 17.00 -3.24
C ASN A 111 -2.63 16.55 -1.86
N ALA A 112 -2.94 15.31 -1.48
CA ALA A 112 -2.55 14.76 -0.21
C ALA A 112 -2.30 13.26 -0.27
N VAL A 113 -1.33 12.85 0.55
CA VAL A 113 -0.91 11.47 0.77
C VAL A 113 -0.88 11.25 2.27
N ALA A 114 -1.42 10.14 2.75
CA ALA A 114 -1.18 9.68 4.11
C ALA A 114 -0.75 8.23 4.12
N LEU A 115 0.25 7.93 4.93
CA LEU A 115 0.77 6.60 5.17
C LEU A 115 0.66 6.29 6.66
N PHE A 116 0.23 5.08 7.00
CA PHE A 116 0.01 4.63 8.36
C PHE A 116 0.69 3.30 8.64
N ASN A 117 1.05 3.09 9.90
CA ASN A 117 1.69 1.86 10.39
C ASN A 117 2.92 1.48 9.54
N LEU A 118 3.82 2.44 9.39
CA LEU A 118 5.09 2.33 8.69
C LEU A 118 6.15 1.68 9.58
N SER A 119 6.89 0.77 8.98
CA SER A 119 8.19 0.30 9.48
C SER A 119 9.24 0.64 8.44
N ALA A 120 9.83 1.84 8.57
CA ALA A 120 10.76 2.40 7.60
C ALA A 120 11.68 3.46 8.23
N GLU A 121 12.76 3.79 7.52
CA GLU A 121 13.71 4.87 7.82
C GLU A 121 13.31 6.17 7.13
N SER A 122 12.85 6.09 5.88
CA SER A 122 12.42 7.25 5.10
C SER A 122 11.26 6.92 4.16
N VAL A 123 10.55 7.96 3.75
CA VAL A 123 9.61 7.92 2.64
C VAL A 123 9.96 9.03 1.66
N ASP A 124 10.15 8.67 0.40
CA ASP A 124 10.33 9.61 -0.71
C ASP A 124 9.03 9.67 -1.52
N ILE A 125 8.58 10.87 -1.86
CA ILE A 125 7.40 11.10 -2.68
C ILE A 125 7.81 11.98 -3.86
N VAL A 126 7.68 11.43 -5.06
CA VAL A 126 7.94 12.11 -6.33
C VAL A 126 6.64 12.19 -7.12
N MET A 127 6.38 13.33 -7.74
CA MET A 127 5.24 13.53 -8.63
C MET A 127 5.75 14.06 -9.96
N ASP A 128 5.53 13.30 -11.03
CA ASP A 128 5.96 13.61 -12.40
C ASP A 128 4.74 13.76 -13.31
N ASP A 129 4.56 14.93 -13.91
CA ASP A 129 3.54 15.16 -14.93
C ASP A 129 4.12 14.90 -16.33
N PRO A 130 3.41 14.18 -17.22
CA PRO A 130 3.91 13.85 -18.55
C PRO A 130 4.22 15.06 -19.45
N THR A 131 3.73 16.25 -19.10
CA THR A 131 3.98 17.50 -19.85
C THR A 131 5.00 18.39 -19.14
N ASP A 132 4.83 18.60 -17.83
CA ASP A 132 5.62 19.56 -17.05
C ASP A 132 6.84 18.94 -16.34
N GLY A 133 6.95 17.60 -16.33
CA GLY A 133 8.02 16.83 -15.68
C GLY A 133 7.85 16.76 -14.17
N GLU A 134 8.96 16.69 -13.43
CA GLU A 134 8.95 16.61 -11.97
C GLU A 134 8.36 17.89 -11.36
N VAL A 135 7.18 17.77 -10.75
CA VAL A 135 6.45 18.87 -10.11
C VAL A 135 6.53 18.81 -8.59
N TYR A 136 6.90 17.65 -8.02
CA TYR A 136 7.12 17.46 -6.59
C TYR A 136 8.20 16.40 -6.35
N ASN A 137 9.08 16.66 -5.39
CA ASN A 137 10.09 15.71 -4.94
C ASN A 137 10.47 16.07 -3.49
N GLN A 138 10.01 15.27 -2.54
CA GLN A 138 10.28 15.47 -1.12
C GLN A 138 10.65 14.15 -0.44
N SER A 139 11.60 14.24 0.48
CA SER A 139 12.06 13.13 1.32
C SER A 139 11.70 13.38 2.76
N PHE A 140 11.11 12.39 3.42
CA PHE A 140 10.64 12.46 4.79
C PHE A 140 11.39 11.45 5.65
N ASP A 141 12.17 11.96 6.61
CA ASP A 141 12.85 11.14 7.62
C ASP A 141 11.85 10.69 8.72
N LEU A 142 11.75 9.37 8.87
CA LEU A 142 10.91 8.72 9.87
C LEU A 142 11.69 8.34 11.13
N THR A 143 13.01 8.48 11.14
CA THR A 143 13.79 8.36 12.37
C THR A 143 13.53 9.58 13.25
N ASP A 144 13.01 9.34 14.46
CA ASP A 144 12.79 10.41 15.44
C ASP A 144 14.07 10.64 16.23
N ASN A 145 14.88 11.58 15.74
CA ASN A 145 16.13 12.01 16.39
C ASN A 145 15.90 13.13 17.42
N SER A 146 14.65 13.48 17.77
CA SER A 146 14.36 14.60 18.67
C SER A 146 14.86 14.39 20.11
N ALA A 147 15.19 13.16 20.48
CA ALA A 147 15.78 12.81 21.77
C ALA A 147 17.33 12.85 21.78
N VAL A 148 17.98 13.06 20.62
CA VAL A 148 19.45 13.11 20.52
C VAL A 148 19.97 14.50 20.91
N ILE A 149 20.14 14.73 22.22
CA ILE A 149 20.65 15.98 22.80
C ILE A 149 22.13 15.90 23.25
N ASP A 150 22.73 14.70 23.30
CA ASP A 150 24.17 14.52 23.51
C ASP A 150 24.70 13.19 22.91
N TRP A 151 26.02 12.98 23.03
CA TRP A 151 26.73 11.77 22.58
C TRP A 151 26.26 10.48 23.30
N TYR A 152 25.76 10.57 24.54
CA TYR A 152 25.28 9.42 25.31
C TYR A 152 23.88 8.98 24.82
N ALA A 153 22.98 9.93 24.57
CA ALA A 153 21.65 9.65 24.00
C ALA A 153 21.77 8.90 22.67
N TYR A 154 22.73 9.29 21.82
CA TYR A 154 23.00 8.61 20.54
C TYR A 154 23.38 7.13 20.67
N PHE A 155 24.11 6.74 21.72
CA PHE A 155 24.55 5.35 21.92
C PHE A 155 23.59 4.49 22.76
N PHE A 156 22.74 5.11 23.59
CA PHE A 156 22.00 4.38 24.63
C PHE A 156 20.49 4.61 24.63
N GLU A 157 19.95 5.56 23.86
CA GLU A 157 18.50 5.70 23.73
C GLU A 157 17.91 4.83 22.61
N PRO A 158 16.69 4.28 22.79
CA PRO A 158 15.99 3.56 21.74
C PRO A 158 15.67 4.48 20.55
N ILE A 159 15.90 4.02 19.33
CA ILE A 159 15.47 4.72 18.12
C ILE A 159 13.94 4.74 18.11
N MET A 160 13.35 5.92 18.34
CA MET A 160 11.92 6.14 18.12
C MET A 160 11.70 6.34 16.62
N ARG A 161 10.65 5.75 16.06
CA ARG A 161 10.31 5.90 14.64
C ARG A 161 8.91 6.47 14.51
N LYS A 162 8.75 7.42 13.60
CA LYS A 162 7.44 7.88 13.16
C LYS A 162 6.79 6.76 12.36
N THR A 163 5.65 6.28 12.85
CA THR A 163 4.89 5.22 12.20
C THR A 163 3.90 5.76 11.18
N ASP A 164 3.62 7.06 11.19
CA ASP A 164 2.63 7.67 10.31
C ASP A 164 3.23 8.93 9.65
N LEU A 165 2.83 9.18 8.40
CA LEU A 165 3.22 10.35 7.61
C LEU A 165 1.98 10.90 6.90
N ALA A 166 1.76 12.22 6.97
CA ALA A 166 0.71 12.88 6.21
C ALA A 166 1.24 14.13 5.52
N VAL A 167 1.04 14.18 4.21
CA VAL A 167 1.52 15.22 3.29
C VAL A 167 0.31 15.84 2.62
N PHE A 168 0.26 17.18 2.54
CA PHE A 168 -0.94 17.94 2.16
C PHE A 168 -0.66 19.02 1.11
N ASP A 169 0.53 19.03 0.54
CA ASP A 169 1.04 20.07 -0.34
C ASP A 169 1.47 19.52 -1.72
N LEU A 170 0.95 18.34 -2.11
CA LEU A 170 1.14 17.86 -3.47
C LEU A 170 0.49 18.84 -4.45
N PRO A 171 1.20 19.25 -5.51
CA PRO A 171 0.63 20.06 -6.58
C PRO A 171 -0.56 19.38 -7.24
N ALA A 172 -1.54 20.16 -7.68
CA ALA A 172 -2.79 19.64 -8.23
C ALA A 172 -2.67 19.26 -9.73
N TYR A 173 -2.07 18.12 -10.04
CA TYR A 173 -2.05 17.55 -11.41
C TYR A 173 -2.87 16.25 -11.45
N SER A 174 -3.73 16.13 -12.46
CA SER A 174 -4.62 14.96 -12.63
C SER A 174 -4.00 13.83 -13.47
N THR A 175 -2.96 14.15 -14.22
CA THR A 175 -2.26 13.25 -15.14
C THR A 175 -0.89 12.80 -14.63
N ALA A 176 -0.48 13.31 -13.47
CA ALA A 176 0.83 13.01 -12.91
C ALA A 176 0.87 11.62 -12.27
N VAL A 177 2.02 10.98 -12.39
CA VAL A 177 2.37 9.76 -11.67
C VAL A 177 2.97 10.16 -10.32
N ILE A 178 2.49 9.54 -9.25
CA ILE A 178 3.01 9.71 -7.90
C ILE A 178 3.77 8.45 -7.53
N THR A 179 5.10 8.55 -7.50
CA THR A 179 5.99 7.48 -7.05
C THR A 179 6.23 7.65 -5.56
N ILE A 180 5.95 6.60 -4.79
CA ILE A 180 6.18 6.55 -3.34
C ILE A 180 7.17 5.44 -3.04
N THR A 181 8.30 5.80 -2.44
CA THR A 181 9.36 4.87 -2.05
C THR A 181 9.52 4.88 -0.53
N ILE A 182 9.18 3.75 0.10
CA ILE A 182 9.29 3.51 1.53
C ILE A 182 10.55 2.69 1.76
N THR A 183 11.57 3.25 2.41
CA THR A 183 12.90 2.64 2.52
C THR A 183 13.18 2.16 3.94
N GLN A 184 13.67 0.93 4.08
CA GLN A 184 14.18 0.33 5.32
C GLN A 184 15.47 -0.44 5.02
N THR A 185 16.61 0.27 5.02
CA THR A 185 17.88 -0.32 4.57
C THR A 185 18.30 -1.49 5.45
N GLY A 186 18.59 -2.64 4.84
CA GLY A 186 19.01 -3.84 5.59
C GLY A 186 17.91 -4.48 6.44
N GLY A 187 16.65 -4.06 6.30
CA GLY A 187 15.49 -4.64 6.98
C GLY A 187 14.33 -4.90 6.02
N THR A 188 13.14 -5.05 6.59
CA THR A 188 11.88 -5.18 5.85
C THR A 188 11.13 -3.87 5.95
N ALA A 189 10.83 -3.25 4.81
CA ALA A 189 9.94 -2.09 4.75
C ALA A 189 8.49 -2.58 4.90
N GLU A 190 7.69 -1.90 5.71
CA GLU A 190 6.28 -2.22 5.91
C GLU A 190 5.40 -0.97 5.81
N CYS A 191 4.21 -1.13 5.22
CA CYS A 191 3.17 -0.09 5.18
C CYS A 191 1.81 -0.74 5.44
N GLY A 192 1.09 -0.24 6.46
CA GLY A 192 -0.24 -0.73 6.80
C GLY A 192 -1.37 -0.08 6.01
N GLN A 193 -1.24 1.21 5.70
CA GLN A 193 -2.22 1.87 4.85
C GLN A 193 -1.61 3.05 4.09
N LEU A 194 -1.89 3.14 2.80
CA LEU A 194 -1.57 4.26 1.92
C LEU A 194 -2.88 4.86 1.41
N VAL A 195 -3.08 6.14 1.68
CA VAL A 195 -4.26 6.90 1.29
C VAL A 195 -3.84 8.06 0.40
N LEU A 196 -4.41 8.13 -0.80
CA LEU A 196 -4.39 9.32 -1.65
C LEU A 196 -5.71 10.07 -1.52
N GLY A 197 -5.67 11.38 -1.71
CA GLY A 197 -6.90 12.14 -1.84
C GLY A 197 -6.74 13.65 -1.92
N VAL A 198 -7.85 14.33 -1.67
CA VAL A 198 -7.95 15.79 -1.70
C VAL A 198 -8.25 16.36 -0.33
N THR A 199 -7.57 17.44 0.03
CA THR A 199 -7.93 18.31 1.14
C THR A 199 -8.48 19.63 0.63
N ASN A 200 -9.55 20.11 1.27
CA ASN A 200 -10.03 21.47 1.04
C ASN A 200 -9.33 22.41 2.03
N PRO A 201 -8.73 23.53 1.58
CA PRO A 201 -8.14 24.52 2.48
C PRO A 201 -9.17 25.27 3.36
N HIS A 202 -10.48 25.01 3.21
CA HIS A 202 -11.56 25.77 3.85
C HIS A 202 -12.62 24.93 4.60
N ALA A 203 -12.28 23.75 5.14
CA ALA A 203 -13.17 23.03 6.04
C ALA A 203 -13.18 23.68 7.44
N GLY A 204 -13.75 24.87 7.53
CA GLY A 204 -13.90 25.64 8.76
C GLY A 204 -14.84 26.82 8.54
N LEU A 205 -16.14 26.56 8.62
CA LEU A 205 -17.18 27.48 9.09
C LEU A 205 -18.21 26.66 9.90
#